data_AF-A0A8W8JX05-F1
#
_entry.id   AF-A0A8W8JX05-F1
#
_cell.length_a   1.000
_cell.length_b   1.000
_cell.length_c   1.000
_cell.angle_alpha   90.00
_cell.angle_beta   90.00
_cell.angle_gamma   90.00
#
_symmetry.space_group_name_H-M   'P 1'
#
loop_
_entity.id
_entity.type
_entity.pdbx_description
1 polymer ?
#
loop_
_entity_poly.entity_id
_entity_poly.type
_entity_poly.pdbx_seq_one_letter_code
_entity_poly.pdbx_strand_id
1 'polypeptide(L)'
;LFQFLDGCPVPYSFVAKKLNEVIKNIGLDPKHYKGHSFRIGAATHASKVGFSENAIQNMGRWKSDAVKRYIRLGSFNVALD
;
A
#
# COMPACT_ATOMS: atom_id res chain seq x y z
N LEU A 1 -12.30 -14.16 0.24
CA LEU A 1 -12.63 -12.71 0.23
C LEU A 1 -12.92 -12.29 1.68
N PHE A 2 -12.79 -11.02 2.07
CA PHE A 2 -13.09 -10.59 3.45
C PHE A 2 -14.59 -10.39 3.66
N GLN A 3 -15.12 -10.91 4.77
CA GLN A 3 -16.53 -10.85 5.13
C GLN A 3 -16.72 -10.56 6.63
N PHE A 4 -17.87 -10.01 6.98
CA PHE A 4 -18.34 -9.94 8.36
C PHE A 4 -18.89 -11.30 8.82
N LEU A 5 -19.18 -11.44 10.11
CA LEU A 5 -19.67 -12.69 10.70
C LEU A 5 -21.04 -13.12 10.17
N ASP A 6 -21.83 -12.16 9.68
CA ASP A 6 -23.11 -12.38 9.02
C ASP A 6 -22.96 -12.84 7.55
N GLY A 7 -21.72 -13.01 7.07
CA GLY A 7 -21.42 -13.41 5.69
C GLY A 7 -21.43 -12.25 4.68
N CYS A 8 -21.75 -11.02 5.09
CA CYS A 8 -21.74 -9.88 4.20
C CYS A 8 -20.30 -9.48 3.80
N PRO A 9 -20.04 -9.10 2.54
CA PRO A 9 -18.72 -8.66 2.12
C PRO A 9 -18.33 -7.35 2.83
N VAL A 10 -17.06 -7.23 3.22
CA VAL A 10 -16.56 -5.99 3.83
C VAL A 10 -16.51 -4.87 2.76
N PRO A 11 -17.24 -3.76 2.92
CA PRO A 11 -17.23 -2.68 1.93
C PRO A 11 -15.93 -1.87 2.03
N TYR A 12 -15.54 -1.28 0.90
CA TYR A 12 -14.36 -0.41 0.84
C TYR A 12 -14.44 0.75 1.84
N SER A 13 -15.63 1.34 2.03
CA SER A 13 -15.86 2.44 2.98
C SER A 13 -15.51 2.06 4.42
N PHE A 14 -15.78 0.82 4.83
CA PHE A 14 -15.43 0.32 6.16
C PHE A 14 -13.91 0.30 6.34
N VAL A 15 -13.18 -0.27 5.37
CA VAL A 15 -11.71 -0.33 5.41
C VAL A 15 -11.10 1.07 5.39
N ALA A 16 -11.62 1.97 4.55
CA ALA A 16 -11.15 3.35 4.46
C ALA A 16 -11.39 4.13 5.76
N LYS A 17 -12.55 3.94 6.41
CA LYS A 17 -12.85 4.52 7.72
C LYS A 17 -11.90 3.96 8.78
N LYS A 18 -11.69 2.64 8.81
CA LYS A 18 -10.83 2.04 9.83
C LYS A 18 -9.37 2.47 9.68
N LEU A 19 -8.89 2.58 8.45
CA LEU A 19 -7.58 3.15 8.15
C LEU A 19 -7.48 4.60 8.66
N ASN A 20 -8.49 5.43 8.42
CA ASN A 20 -8.51 6.81 8.91
C ASN A 20 -8.35 6.88 10.43
N GLU A 21 -9.10 6.06 11.16
CA GLU A 21 -9.03 5.97 12.63
C GLU A 21 -7.63 5.57 13.11
N VAL A 22 -7.06 4.51 12.54
CA VAL A 22 -5.72 4.04 12.94
C VAL A 22 -4.64 5.09 12.67
N ILE A 23 -4.70 5.75 11.50
CA ILE A 23 -3.74 6.81 11.14
C ILE A 23 -3.82 8.00 12.11
N LYS A 24 -5.03 8.41 12.52
CA LYS A 24 -5.21 9.44 13.56
C LYS A 24 -4.61 9.00 14.89
N ASN A 25 -4.86 7.75 15.29
CA ASN A 25 -4.42 7.25 16.59
C ASN A 25 -2.89 7.17 16.73
N ILE A 26 -2.16 7.07 15.62
CA ILE A 26 -0.69 7.13 15.60
C ILE A 26 -0.15 8.54 15.36
N GLY A 27 -0.99 9.58 15.43
CA GLY A 27 -0.59 10.99 15.33
C GLY A 27 -0.30 11.49 13.92
N LEU A 28 -0.69 10.74 12.88
CA LEU A 28 -0.49 11.13 11.48
C LEU A 28 -1.77 11.73 10.88
N ASP A 29 -1.62 12.61 9.87
CA ASP A 29 -2.77 13.18 9.15
C ASP A 29 -3.33 12.17 8.11
N PRO A 30 -4.56 11.66 8.30
CA PRO A 30 -5.18 10.71 7.37
C PRO A 30 -5.47 11.24 5.98
N LYS A 31 -5.35 12.54 5.73
CA LYS A 31 -5.44 13.09 4.37
C LYS A 31 -4.30 12.58 3.48
N HIS A 32 -3.13 12.30 4.07
CA HIS A 32 -1.94 11.85 3.35
C HIS A 32 -1.88 10.33 3.13
N TYR A 33 -2.72 9.55 3.82
CA TYR A 33 -2.67 8.08 3.79
C TYR A 33 -4.00 7.47 3.34
N LYS A 34 -3.93 6.62 2.31
CA LYS A 34 -5.07 5.86 1.76
C LYS A 34 -4.61 4.44 1.41
N GLY A 35 -5.54 3.56 1.04
CA GLY A 35 -5.21 2.21 0.56
C GLY A 35 -4.17 2.20 -0.57
N HIS A 36 -4.18 3.24 -1.42
CA HIS A 36 -3.18 3.41 -2.48
C HIS A 36 -1.74 3.58 -1.95
N SER A 37 -1.56 4.22 -0.79
CA SER A 37 -0.25 4.40 -0.15
C SER A 37 0.40 3.05 0.16
N PHE A 38 -0.39 2.03 0.57
CA PHE A 38 0.14 0.68 0.79
C PHE A 38 0.61 0.02 -0.50
N ARG A 39 -0.06 0.25 -1.64
CA ARG A 39 0.41 -0.28 -2.93
C ARG A 39 1.76 0.31 -3.35
N ILE A 40 1.94 1.63 -3.15
CA ILE A 40 3.21 2.31 -3.38
C ILE A 40 4.28 1.75 -2.45
N GLY A 41 3.97 1.64 -1.15
CA GLY A 41 4.88 1.10 -0.15
C GLY A 41 5.32 -0.33 -0.45
N ALA A 42 4.38 -1.22 -0.80
CA ALA A 42 4.66 -2.61 -1.16
C ALA A 42 5.54 -2.72 -2.41
N ALA A 43 5.23 -1.97 -3.48
CA ALA A 43 6.05 -1.95 -4.70
C ALA A 43 7.46 -1.42 -4.43
N THR A 44 7.56 -0.32 -3.67
CA THR A 44 8.84 0.28 -3.28
C THR A 44 9.66 -0.68 -2.42
N HIS A 45 9.04 -1.32 -1.42
CA HIS A 45 9.73 -2.28 -0.57
C HIS A 45 10.20 -3.51 -1.36
N ALA A 46 9.36 -4.08 -2.21
CA ALA A 46 9.73 -5.21 -3.07
C ALA A 46 10.93 -4.86 -3.98
N SER A 47 10.94 -3.65 -4.56
CA SER A 47 12.08 -3.18 -5.35
C SER A 47 13.35 -3.04 -4.49
N LYS A 48 13.22 -2.49 -3.27
CA LYS A 48 14.35 -2.34 -2.33
C LYS A 48 14.96 -3.67 -1.90
N VAL A 49 14.15 -4.71 -1.73
CA VAL A 49 14.65 -6.06 -1.37
C VAL A 49 15.11 -6.87 -2.60
N GLY A 50 15.16 -6.25 -3.79
CA GLY A 50 15.78 -6.84 -4.98
C GLY A 50 14.84 -7.63 -5.90
N PHE A 51 13.51 -7.58 -5.72
CA PHE A 51 12.61 -8.17 -6.71
C PHE A 51 12.72 -7.44 -8.05
N SER A 52 12.71 -8.22 -9.14
CA SER A 52 12.67 -7.68 -10.50
C SER A 52 11.37 -6.92 -10.74
N GLU A 53 11.40 -5.92 -11.63
CA GLU A 53 10.20 -5.16 -11.97
C GLU A 53 9.05 -6.07 -12.44
N ASN A 54 9.35 -7.08 -13.28
CA ASN A 54 8.36 -8.06 -13.75
C ASN A 54 7.71 -8.84 -12.59
N ALA A 55 8.48 -9.23 -11.58
CA ALA A 55 7.93 -9.88 -10.39
C ALA A 55 6.97 -8.93 -9.63
N ILE A 56 7.34 -7.66 -9.49
CA ILE A 56 6.52 -6.64 -8.83
C ILE A 56 5.25 -6.35 -9.64
N GLN A 57 5.35 -6.28 -10.97
CA GLN A 57 4.21 -6.16 -11.88
C GLN A 57 3.21 -7.30 -11.64
N ASN A 58 3.69 -8.54 -11.61
CA ASN A 58 2.88 -9.72 -11.36
C ASN A 58 2.24 -9.70 -9.97
N MET A 59 2.99 -9.36 -8.91
CA MET A 59 2.48 -9.25 -7.54
C MET A 59 1.35 -8.22 -7.42
N GLY A 60 1.51 -7.05 -8.05
CA GLY A 60 0.51 -5.99 -8.01
C GLY A 60 -0.53 -6.04 -9.14
N ARG A 61 -0.50 -7.07 -9.99
CA ARG A 61 -1.39 -7.25 -11.15
C ARG A 61 -1.39 -6.04 -12.10
N TRP A 62 -0.23 -5.42 -12.26
CA TRP A 62 -0.04 -4.38 -13.28
C TRP A 62 0.18 -5.05 -14.63
N LYS A 63 -0.57 -4.60 -15.64
CA LYS A 63 -0.44 -5.10 -17.03
C LYS A 63 0.50 -4.27 -17.89
N SER A 64 1.10 -3.24 -17.29
CA SER A 64 1.97 -2.28 -17.97
C SER A 64 2.98 -1.72 -16.99
N ASP A 65 3.88 -0.90 -17.51
CA ASP A 65 4.89 -0.13 -16.79
C ASP A 65 4.33 0.88 -15.76
N ALA A 66 3.02 0.87 -15.49
CA ALA A 66 2.39 1.63 -14.42
C ALA A 66 3.05 1.39 -13.04
N VAL A 67 3.65 0.22 -12.81
CA VAL A 67 4.42 -0.10 -11.59
C VAL A 67 5.55 0.90 -11.33
N LYS A 68 6.19 1.44 -12.39
CA LYS A 68 7.33 2.36 -12.28
C LYS A 68 6.95 3.63 -11.54
N ARG A 69 5.70 4.08 -11.65
CA ARG A 69 5.16 5.24 -10.91
C ARG A 69 4.92 4.96 -9.41
N TYR A 70 4.85 3.69 -9.02
CA TYR A 70 4.61 3.26 -7.65
C TYR A 70 5.90 2.94 -6.89
N ILE A 71 7.01 2.65 -7.58
CA ILE A 71 8.31 2.41 -6.97
C ILE A 71 8.98 3.77 -6.71
N ARG A 72 9.15 4.14 -5.44
CA ARG A 72 9.73 5.42 -5.03
C ARG A 72 11.00 5.21 -4.19
N LEU A 73 12.10 4.88 -4.85
CA LEU A 73 13.36 4.52 -4.18
C LEU A 73 13.92 5.63 -3.28
N GLY A 74 13.71 6.90 -3.64
CA GLY A 74 14.14 8.07 -2.85
C GLY A 74 13.21 8.46 -1.69
N SER A 75 12.05 7.80 -1.51
CA SER A 75 11.07 8.19 -0.48
C SER A 75 11.34 7.60 0.91
N PHE A 76 12.34 6.73 1.04
CA PHE A 76 12.79 6.25 2.35
C PHE A 76 14.33 6.21 2.34
N ASN A 77 14.98 7.33 2.64
CA ASN A 77 16.34 7.26 3.17
C ASN A 77 16.21 6.72 4.58
N VAL A 78 16.45 5.42 4.75
CA VAL A 78 16.77 4.89 6.08
C VAL A 78 18.16 5.45 6.35
N ALA A 79 18.27 6.39 7.29
CA ALA A 79 19.55 6.70 7.88
C ALA A 79 20.09 5.37 8.42
N LEU A 80 21.20 4.91 7.83
CA LEU A 80 21.99 3.85 8.44
C LEU A 80 22.77 4.54 9.55
N ASP A 81 22.28 4.39 10.78
CA ASP A 81 23.08 4.62 11.99
C ASP A 81 24.04 3.43 12.18
#